data_AF-A0A965DK65-F1
#
_entry.id   AF-A0A965DK65-F1
#
_cell.length_a   1.000
_cell.length_b   1.000
_cell.length_c   1.000
_cell.angle_alpha   90.00
_cell.angle_beta   90.00
_cell.angle_gamma   90.00
#
_symmetry.space_group_name_H-M   'P 1'
#
loop_
_entity.id
_entity.type
_entity.pdbx_description
1 polymer ?
#
loop_
_entity_poly.entity_id
_entity_poly.type
_entity_poly.pdbx_seq_one_letter_code
_entity_poly.pdbx_strand_id
1 'polypeptide(L)'
;MTGVGVVLSTDGGKTFKEIGKENVHSDHHFVWMNGKRDSHMIIGNDGGCNITYDDGEHWFKANTPAVGQFYNIAFDMAKPYNV
;
A
#
# COMPACT_ATOMS: atom_id res chain seq x y z
N MET A 1 7.41 -4.36 4.85
CA MET A 1 8.63 -3.59 4.53
C MET A 1 8.61 -3.26 3.06
N THR A 2 9.02 -2.05 2.71
CA THR A 2 9.04 -1.52 1.34
C THR A 2 10.44 -1.69 0.71
N GLY A 3 10.59 -1.36 -0.57
CA GLY A 3 11.79 -1.64 -1.37
C GLY A 3 11.38 -2.20 -2.74
N VAL A 4 12.22 -3.05 -3.34
CA VAL A 4 11.93 -3.64 -4.67
C VAL A 4 10.66 -4.49 -4.64
N GLY A 5 10.51 -5.34 -3.62
CA GLY A 5 9.30 -6.12 -3.35
C GLY A 5 8.52 -5.57 -2.16
N VAL A 6 7.32 -6.11 -1.95
CA VAL A 6 6.51 -5.82 -0.76
C VAL A 6 6.34 -7.07 0.06
N VAL A 7 6.88 -7.01 1.27
CA VAL A 7 6.84 -8.12 2.22
C VAL A 7 6.05 -7.75 3.47
N LEU A 8 5.27 -8.70 3.98
CA LEU A 8 4.52 -8.58 5.22
C LEU A 8 5.13 -9.49 6.29
N SER A 9 5.15 -8.99 7.52
CA SER A 9 5.44 -9.77 8.72
C SER A 9 4.31 -9.55 9.72
N THR A 10 3.87 -10.64 10.34
CA THR A 10 2.83 -10.64 11.39
C THR A 10 3.38 -11.09 12.75
N ASP A 11 4.68 -11.32 12.85
CA ASP A 11 5.36 -11.89 14.03
C ASP A 11 6.45 -10.97 14.60
N GLY A 12 6.34 -9.66 14.32
CA GLY A 12 7.29 -8.66 14.78
C GLY A 12 8.61 -8.65 14.00
N GLY A 13 8.60 -9.09 12.74
CA GLY A 13 9.76 -9.07 11.85
C GLY A 13 10.65 -10.31 11.93
N LYS A 14 10.16 -11.43 12.49
CA LYS A 14 10.91 -12.70 12.54
C LYS A 14 10.81 -13.45 11.21
N THR A 15 9.64 -13.42 10.59
CA THR A 15 9.40 -13.99 9.26
C THR A 15 8.73 -12.97 8.34
N PHE A 16 8.98 -13.13 7.03
CA PHE A 16 8.47 -12.25 5.99
C PHE A 16 7.90 -13.07 4.84
N LYS A 17 6.77 -12.63 4.30
CA LYS A 17 6.11 -13.20 3.13
C LYS A 17 5.96 -12.14 2.04
N GLU A 18 6.31 -12.47 0.81
CA GLU A 18 6.03 -11.61 -0.35
C GLU A 18 4.51 -11.53 -0.58
N ILE A 19 3.99 -10.31 -0.65
CA ILE A 19 2.55 -10.05 -0.85
C ILE A 19 2.28 -9.27 -2.15
N GLY A 20 3.31 -8.97 -2.94
CA GLY A 20 3.15 -8.41 -4.28
C GLY A 20 2.45 -9.40 -5.23
N LYS A 21 1.58 -8.89 -6.10
CA LYS A 21 0.88 -9.65 -7.15
C LYS A 21 1.19 -9.05 -8.52
N GLU A 22 0.76 -9.70 -9.59
CA GLU A 22 1.00 -9.28 -10.97
C GLU A 22 0.61 -7.82 -11.26
N ASN A 23 -0.43 -7.31 -10.61
CA ASN A 23 -0.91 -5.94 -10.78
C ASN A 23 -0.29 -4.91 -9.81
N VAL A 24 0.72 -5.30 -9.03
CA VAL A 24 1.49 -4.45 -8.14
C VAL A 24 2.85 -4.21 -8.75
N HIS A 25 3.17 -2.96 -9.05
CA HIS A 25 4.49 -2.60 -9.57
C HIS A 25 5.53 -2.68 -8.44
N SER A 26 6.78 -3.02 -8.76
CA SER A 26 7.90 -3.02 -7.81
C SER A 26 8.28 -1.60 -7.34
N ASP A 27 9.29 -1.51 -6.48
CA ASP A 27 9.86 -0.23 -6.01
C ASP A 27 8.87 0.64 -5.22
N HIS A 28 8.66 0.24 -3.98
CA HIS A 28 7.67 0.81 -3.07
C HIS A 28 8.34 1.84 -2.17
N HIS A 29 7.77 3.04 -2.14
CA HIS A 29 8.31 4.19 -1.43
C HIS A 29 7.51 4.55 -0.19
N PHE A 30 6.25 4.10 -0.14
CA PHE A 30 5.30 4.45 0.91
C PHE A 30 4.44 3.27 1.32
N VAL A 31 4.15 3.18 2.61
CA VAL A 31 3.15 2.27 3.18
C VAL A 31 2.35 3.00 4.26
N TRP A 32 1.04 2.84 4.20
CA TRP A 32 0.13 3.21 5.27
C TRP A 32 -0.68 1.99 5.71
N MET A 33 -0.82 1.85 7.02
CA MET A 33 -1.55 0.77 7.68
C MET A 33 -2.72 1.36 8.45
N ASN A 34 -3.90 0.75 8.31
CA ASN A 34 -5.06 1.18 9.08
C ASN A 34 -5.01 0.66 10.52
N GLY A 35 -4.86 1.55 11.50
CA GLY A 35 -4.80 1.17 12.92
C GLY A 35 -6.10 0.59 13.53
N LYS A 36 -7.20 0.50 12.77
CA LYS A 36 -8.44 -0.18 13.17
C LYS A 36 -8.69 -1.48 12.41
N ARG A 37 -7.91 -1.76 11.36
CA ARG A 37 -8.03 -2.94 10.52
C ARG A 37 -6.67 -3.24 9.90
N ASP A 38 -5.91 -4.11 10.55
CA ASP A 38 -4.52 -4.40 10.16
C ASP A 38 -4.39 -4.88 8.70
N SER A 39 -5.43 -5.56 8.18
CA SER A 39 -5.46 -6.06 6.80
C SER A 39 -5.68 -4.98 5.73
N HIS A 40 -5.99 -3.75 6.13
CA HIS A 40 -6.19 -2.63 5.22
C HIS A 40 -4.91 -1.80 5.12
N MET A 41 -4.31 -1.85 3.93
CA MET A 41 -3.05 -1.17 3.63
C MET A 41 -3.15 -0.39 2.33
N ILE A 42 -2.42 0.73 2.27
CA ILE A 42 -2.23 1.52 1.05
C ILE A 42 -0.73 1.60 0.80
N ILE A 43 -0.30 1.27 -0.41
CA ILE A 43 1.11 1.37 -0.82
C ILE A 43 1.25 2.33 -2.01
N GLY A 44 2.33 3.10 -1.98
CA GLY A 44 2.78 3.93 -3.10
C GLY A 44 4.06 3.35 -3.70
N ASN A 45 4.07 3.19 -5.02
CA ASN A 45 5.20 2.68 -5.80
C ASN A 45 5.33 3.43 -7.13
N ASP A 46 6.39 3.12 -7.89
CA ASP A 46 6.66 3.76 -9.18
C ASP A 46 5.52 3.63 -10.20
N GLY A 47 4.75 2.55 -10.11
CA GLY A 47 3.61 2.26 -10.96
C GLY A 47 2.29 2.82 -10.45
N GLY A 48 2.25 3.55 -9.33
CA GLY A 48 1.07 4.21 -8.81
C GLY A 48 0.71 3.88 -7.36
N CYS A 49 -0.60 3.80 -7.08
CA CYS A 49 -1.14 3.48 -5.77
C CYS A 49 -1.85 2.13 -5.81
N ASN A 50 -1.58 1.26 -4.84
CA ASN A 50 -2.28 -0.01 -4.67
C ASN A 50 -2.89 -0.11 -3.27
N ILE A 51 -4.11 -0.63 -3.17
CA ILE A 51 -4.87 -0.77 -1.93
C ILE A 51 -5.25 -2.23 -1.73
N THR A 52 -5.09 -2.75 -0.52
CA THR A 52 -5.56 -4.08 -0.12
C THR A 52 -6.40 -4.00 1.14
N TYR A 53 -7.29 -4.97 1.32
CA TYR A 53 -8.14 -5.13 2.50
C TYR A 53 -7.99 -6.53 3.12
N ASP A 54 -7.05 -7.34 2.61
CA ASP A 54 -6.86 -8.76 2.89
C ASP A 54 -5.37 -9.15 2.87
N ASP A 55 -4.52 -8.32 3.50
CA ASP A 55 -3.09 -8.63 3.69
C ASP A 55 -2.30 -8.83 2.38
N GLY A 56 -2.79 -8.25 1.27
CA GLY A 56 -2.18 -8.35 -0.04
C GLY A 56 -2.53 -9.63 -0.81
N GLU A 57 -3.56 -10.37 -0.39
CA GLU A 57 -4.14 -11.43 -1.23
C GLU A 57 -4.71 -10.85 -2.53
N HIS A 58 -5.41 -9.72 -2.42
CA HIS A 58 -5.91 -8.94 -3.55
C HIS A 58 -5.49 -7.47 -3.46
N TRP A 59 -5.20 -6.89 -4.62
CA TRP A 59 -4.81 -5.50 -4.76
C TRP A 59 -5.71 -4.77 -5.75
N PHE A 60 -6.24 -3.63 -5.33
CA PHE A 60 -6.88 -2.66 -6.20
C PHE A 60 -5.85 -1.61 -6.64
N LYS A 61 -5.64 -1.45 -7.95
CA LYS A 61 -4.73 -0.43 -8.50
C LYS A 61 -5.49 0.89 -8.67
N ALA A 62 -5.27 1.82 -7.76
CA ALA A 62 -5.96 3.10 -7.66
C ALA A 62 -5.33 4.18 -8.56
N ASN A 63 -5.19 3.90 -9.85
CA ASN A 63 -4.60 4.81 -10.84
C ASN A 63 -5.65 5.44 -11.77
N THR A 64 -6.86 5.69 -11.26
CA THR A 64 -7.90 6.37 -12.03
C THR A 64 -7.45 7.73 -12.57
N PRO A 65 -6.70 8.56 -11.82
CA PRO A 65 -6.03 9.72 -12.40
C PRO A 65 -4.71 9.30 -13.09
N ALA A 66 -4.42 9.91 -14.25
CA ALA A 66 -3.17 9.72 -14.96
C ALA A 66 -2.03 10.48 -14.26
N VAL A 67 -1.51 9.90 -13.19
CA VAL A 67 -0.41 10.45 -12.40
C VAL A 67 0.77 9.49 -12.40
N GLY A 68 1.99 10.04 -12.52
CA GLY A 68 3.24 9.30 -12.35
C GLY A 68 3.67 9.31 -10.87
N GLN A 69 4.48 8.31 -10.49
CA GLN A 69 5.21 8.14 -9.21
C GLN A 69 4.63 8.86 -7.97
N PHE A 70 4.12 8.09 -7.00
CA PHE A 70 3.71 8.62 -5.70
C PHE A 70 4.84 8.55 -4.68
N TYR A 71 5.23 9.72 -4.16
CA TYR A 71 6.20 9.82 -3.05
C TYR A 71 5.55 10.04 -1.69
N ASN A 72 4.36 10.63 -1.67
CA ASN A 72 3.62 10.94 -0.45
C ASN A 72 2.15 10.65 -0.66
N ILE A 73 1.54 9.95 0.30
CA ILE A 73 0.09 9.78 0.39
C ILE A 73 -0.34 10.34 1.73
N ALA A 74 -1.30 11.27 1.71
CA ALA A 74 -1.90 11.85 2.89
C ALA A 74 -3.37 11.41 2.98
N PHE A 75 -3.88 11.28 4.21
CA PHE A 75 -5.28 11.05 4.48
C PHE A 75 -5.71 11.92 5.66
N ASP A 76 -6.97 12.36 5.67
CA ASP A 76 -7.60 12.92 6.87
C ASP A 76 -8.84 12.11 7.28
N MET A 77 -9.35 12.42 8.47
CA MET A 77 -10.61 11.88 8.99
C MET A 77 -11.67 12.98 9.14
N ALA A 78 -11.49 14.12 8.48
CA ALA A 78 -12.35 15.29 8.60
C ALA A 78 -13.67 15.08 7.85
N LYS A 79 -14.72 15.78 8.31
CA LYS A 79 -16.00 15.89 7.60
C LYS A 79 -16.37 17.38 7.47
N PRO A 80 -16.37 17.96 6.25
CA PRO A 80 -15.98 17.34 4.98
C PRO A 80 -14.48 16.99 4.93
N TYR A 81 -14.13 16.03 4.07
CA TYR A 81 -12.76 15.61 3.80
C TYR A 81 -12.02 16.77 3.08
N ASN A 82 -10.82 17.14 3.53
CA ASN A 82 -10.11 18.32 3.04
C ASN A 82 -8.71 18.02 2.47
N VAL A 83 -8.33 16.74 2.37
CA VAL A 83 -7.05 16.32 1.76
C VAL A 83 -7.20 16.12 0.26
#